data_AF-A0A2U0RZP1-F1
#
_entry.id   AF-A0A2U0RZP1-F1
#
_cell.length_a   1.000
_cell.length_b   1.000
_cell.length_c   1.000
_cell.angle_alpha   90.00
_cell.angle_beta   90.00
_cell.angle_gamma   90.00
#
_symmetry.space_group_name_H-M   'P 1'
#
loop_
_entity.id
_entity.type
_entity.pdbx_description
1 polymer ?
#
loop_
_entity_poly.entity_id
_entity_poly.type
_entity_poly.pdbx_seq_one_letter_code
_entity_poly.pdbx_strand_id
1 'polypeptide(L)'
;MRKLNASLVLTIVFAVGLLVGTTSYAVIEQISQIRNVGTIRTIDVDIYQDQELTTILEVISWGTLNPGEAKSVDAWIKNTGNDAQKLVMWTENWNPTAAQNGLALSWNYADSWIAVNASIPVVFTLFVDANITGVVSFSFDIWVKGVH
;
A
#
# COMPACT_ATOMS: atom_id res chain seq x y z
N MET A 1 -22.95 -61.55 3.64
CA MET A 1 -22.14 -60.36 3.33
C MET A 1 -22.50 -59.87 1.92
N ARG A 2 -23.22 -58.75 1.80
CA ARG A 2 -23.68 -58.19 0.51
C ARG A 2 -22.47 -57.62 -0.24
N LYS A 3 -22.18 -58.13 -1.44
CA LYS A 3 -21.11 -57.57 -2.30
C LYS A 3 -21.55 -56.18 -2.75
N LEU A 4 -20.81 -55.14 -2.38
CA LEU A 4 -21.03 -53.79 -2.87
C LEU A 4 -20.74 -53.77 -4.37
N ASN A 5 -21.66 -53.24 -5.18
CA ASN A 5 -21.51 -53.15 -6.62
C ASN A 5 -20.38 -52.15 -6.94
N ALA A 6 -19.35 -52.58 -7.65
CA ALA A 6 -18.17 -51.76 -7.95
C ALA A 6 -18.51 -50.43 -8.63
N SER A 7 -19.58 -50.42 -9.46
CA SER A 7 -20.10 -49.20 -10.09
C SER A 7 -20.59 -48.17 -9.05
N LEU A 8 -21.28 -48.63 -8.00
CA LEU A 8 -21.77 -47.78 -6.90
C LEU A 8 -20.61 -47.19 -6.08
N VAL A 9 -19.56 -47.97 -5.86
CA VAL A 9 -18.35 -47.50 -5.15
C VAL A 9 -17.64 -46.43 -5.98
N LEU A 10 -17.53 -46.62 -7.30
CA LEU A 10 -16.88 -45.67 -8.19
C LEU A 10 -17.62 -44.32 -8.27
N THR A 11 -18.95 -44.35 -8.33
CA THR A 11 -19.76 -43.12 -8.34
C THR A 11 -19.63 -42.34 -7.04
N ILE A 12 -19.58 -43.02 -5.89
CA ILE A 12 -19.40 -42.37 -4.59
C ILE A 12 -18.00 -41.73 -4.51
N VAL A 13 -16.96 -42.41 -4.97
CA VAL A 13 -15.59 -41.86 -4.98
C VAL A 13 -15.48 -40.64 -5.88
N PHE A 14 -16.13 -40.67 -7.06
CA PHE A 14 -16.13 -39.54 -7.99
C PHE A 14 -16.90 -38.33 -7.45
N ALA A 15 -18.06 -38.56 -6.81
CA ALA A 15 -18.86 -37.51 -6.18
C ALA A 15 -18.13 -36.85 -4.99
N VAL A 16 -17.42 -37.64 -4.17
CA VAL A 16 -16.60 -37.11 -3.08
C VAL A 16 -15.39 -36.35 -3.61
N GLY A 17 -14.74 -36.83 -4.68
CA GLY A 17 -13.62 -36.11 -5.33
C GLY A 17 -14.02 -34.74 -5.88
N LEU A 18 -15.20 -34.62 -6.46
CA LEU A 18 -15.74 -33.34 -6.95
C LEU A 18 -16.10 -32.36 -5.81
N LEU A 19 -16.55 -32.87 -4.65
CA LEU A 19 -16.85 -32.05 -3.48
C LEU A 19 -15.59 -31.52 -2.79
N VAL A 20 -14.48 -32.26 -2.81
CA VAL A 20 -13.21 -31.82 -2.21
C VAL A 20 -12.49 -30.79 -3.09
N GLY A 21 -12.57 -30.92 -4.42
CA GLY A 21 -11.85 -30.05 -5.37
C GLY A 21 -12.38 -28.61 -5.51
N THR A 22 -13.62 -28.33 -5.09
CA THR A 22 -14.21 -26.98 -5.22
C THR A 22 -14.01 -26.10 -3.99
N THR A 23 -13.60 -26.67 -2.85
CA THR A 23 -13.42 -25.90 -1.60
C THR A 23 -12.13 -25.09 -1.54
N SER A 24 -11.18 -25.31 -2.46
CA SER A 24 -9.87 -24.66 -2.44
C SER A 24 -9.84 -23.28 -3.10
N TYR A 25 -10.86 -22.93 -3.89
CA TYR A 25 -10.87 -21.66 -4.63
C TYR A 25 -11.44 -20.46 -3.85
N ALA A 26 -12.15 -20.71 -2.74
CA ALA A 26 -12.74 -19.63 -1.93
C ALA A 26 -11.79 -19.08 -0.84
N VAL A 27 -10.67 -19.76 -0.54
CA VAL A 27 -9.81 -19.40 0.60
C VAL A 27 -8.76 -18.33 0.23
N ILE A 28 -8.59 -18.00 -1.05
CA ILE A 28 -7.56 -17.03 -1.48
C ILE A 28 -8.12 -15.60 -1.61
N GLU A 29 -9.44 -15.41 -1.77
CA GLU A 29 -10.03 -14.07 -1.91
C GLU A 29 -10.22 -13.32 -0.57
N GLN A 30 -9.95 -13.98 0.56
CA GLN A 30 -10.19 -13.42 1.90
C GLN A 30 -8.92 -13.06 2.68
N ILE A 31 -7.76 -12.98 2.02
CA ILE A 31 -6.62 -12.24 2.56
C ILE A 31 -6.79 -10.77 2.16
N SER A 32 -7.87 -10.15 2.64
CA SER A 32 -7.87 -8.70 2.79
C SER A 32 -6.88 -8.39 3.92
N GLN A 33 -5.58 -8.33 3.60
CA GLN A 33 -4.58 -7.84 4.55
C GLN A 33 -5.09 -6.51 5.10
N ILE A 34 -5.18 -6.42 6.42
CA ILE A 34 -5.63 -5.25 7.17
C ILE A 34 -4.83 -4.04 6.65
N ARG A 35 -5.51 -3.12 5.96
CA ARG A 35 -4.93 -2.08 5.10
C ARG A 35 -4.62 -0.84 5.94
N ASN A 36 -3.33 -0.60 6.20
CA ASN A 36 -2.80 0.69 6.60
C ASN A 36 -1.87 1.13 5.47
N VAL A 37 -2.43 1.82 4.47
CA VAL A 37 -1.78 2.00 3.18
C VAL A 37 -1.84 3.45 2.72
N GLY A 38 -0.73 3.96 2.19
CA GLY A 38 -0.69 5.19 1.41
C GLY A 38 -0.43 4.87 -0.06
N THR A 39 -1.31 5.30 -0.97
CA THR A 39 -1.11 5.15 -2.41
C THR A 39 -0.49 6.41 -2.98
N ILE A 40 0.64 6.29 -3.66
CA ILE A 40 1.38 7.43 -4.20
C ILE A 40 0.82 7.82 -5.56
N ARG A 41 0.64 9.13 -5.76
CA ARG A 41 0.22 9.76 -7.00
C ARG A 41 1.22 10.85 -7.34
N THR A 42 1.75 10.83 -8.55
CA THR A 42 2.82 11.76 -8.95
C THR A 42 2.46 12.59 -10.17
N ILE A 43 3.03 13.80 -10.24
CA ILE A 43 3.00 14.68 -11.41
C ILE A 43 4.40 15.28 -11.58
N ASP A 44 4.98 15.13 -12.77
CA ASP A 44 6.33 15.61 -13.14
C ASP A 44 7.48 15.04 -12.28
N VAL A 45 7.20 13.97 -11.53
CA VAL A 45 8.19 13.23 -10.73
C VAL A 45 7.86 11.74 -10.71
N ASP A 46 8.87 10.92 -10.46
CA ASP A 46 8.72 9.50 -10.12
C ASP A 46 9.34 9.24 -8.74
N ILE A 47 8.73 8.34 -7.96
CA ILE A 47 9.21 7.96 -6.63
C ILE A 47 9.64 6.50 -6.67
N TYR A 48 10.83 6.21 -6.13
CA TYR A 48 11.45 4.89 -6.13
C TYR A 48 11.70 4.39 -4.70
N GLN A 49 11.71 3.06 -4.55
CA GLN A 49 11.98 2.36 -3.29
C GLN A 49 13.47 2.24 -3.00
N ASP A 50 14.30 2.44 -4.01
CA ASP A 50 15.73 2.18 -3.99
C ASP A 50 16.53 3.33 -4.62
N GLN A 51 17.76 3.48 -4.15
CA GLN A 51 18.68 4.49 -4.64
C GLN A 51 19.07 4.31 -6.11
N GLU A 52 19.00 3.08 -6.62
CA GLU A 52 19.35 2.75 -8.01
C GLU A 52 18.22 3.15 -8.99
N LEU A 53 17.08 3.61 -8.47
CA LEU A 53 15.91 4.03 -9.24
C LEU A 53 15.36 2.91 -10.14
N THR A 54 15.36 1.69 -9.62
CA THR A 54 14.94 0.49 -10.37
C THR A 54 13.48 0.12 -10.12
N THR A 55 12.97 0.38 -8.91
CA THR A 55 11.63 -0.05 -8.49
C THR A 55 10.78 1.16 -8.10
N ILE A 56 9.70 1.41 -8.84
CA ILE A 56 8.76 2.49 -8.54
C ILE A 56 8.02 2.17 -7.24
N LEU A 57 7.94 3.16 -6.34
CA LEU A 57 7.19 3.12 -5.11
C LEU A 57 5.77 3.67 -5.36
N GLU A 58 4.85 2.79 -5.71
CA GLU A 58 3.43 3.16 -5.92
C GLU A 58 2.61 3.11 -4.63
N VAL A 59 3.03 2.30 -3.66
CA VAL A 59 2.25 2.01 -2.45
C VAL A 59 3.18 1.88 -1.24
N ILE A 60 2.86 2.60 -0.16
CA ILE A 60 3.49 2.44 1.14
C ILE A 60 2.58 1.61 2.04
N SER A 61 3.06 0.42 2.43
CA SER A 61 2.41 -0.42 3.43
C SER A 61 2.91 -0.07 4.83
N TRP A 62 2.15 0.74 5.56
CA TRP A 62 2.50 1.18 6.91
C TRP A 62 2.43 0.05 7.94
N GLY A 63 1.69 -1.03 7.66
CA GLY A 63 1.56 -2.16 8.59
C GLY A 63 0.86 -1.77 9.89
N THR A 64 1.13 -2.48 10.98
CA THR A 64 0.53 -2.17 12.28
C THR A 64 1.20 -0.96 12.92
N LEU A 65 0.39 -0.01 13.39
CA LEU A 65 0.84 1.18 14.11
C LEU A 65 0.03 1.31 15.40
N ASN A 66 0.70 1.66 16.49
CA ASN A 66 0.07 1.94 17.77
C ASN A 66 -0.18 3.45 17.95
N PRO A 67 -1.13 3.85 18.80
CA PRO A 67 -1.29 5.26 19.18
C PRO A 67 0.03 5.84 19.73
N GLY A 68 0.42 7.03 19.23
CA GLY A 68 1.68 7.69 19.58
C GLY A 68 2.89 7.21 18.79
N GLU A 69 2.74 6.21 17.92
CA GLU A 69 3.83 5.69 17.09
C GLU A 69 4.08 6.56 15.86
N ALA A 70 5.34 6.61 15.43
CA ALA A 70 5.74 7.14 14.14
C ALA A 70 6.45 6.04 13.35
N LYS A 71 6.14 5.94 12.06
CA LYS A 71 6.83 5.03 11.15
C LYS A 71 7.37 5.78 9.94
N SER A 72 8.59 5.46 9.57
CA SER A 72 9.32 6.10 8.47
C SER A 72 9.60 5.11 7.34
N VAL A 73 9.57 5.60 6.10
CA VAL A 73 9.88 4.86 4.88
C VAL A 73 10.79 5.71 4.01
N ASP A 74 11.96 5.18 3.68
CA ASP A 74 12.91 5.80 2.76
C ASP A 74 12.42 5.68 1.32
N ALA A 75 12.63 6.72 0.53
CA ALA A 75 12.28 6.78 -0.89
C ALA A 75 13.21 7.71 -1.65
N TRP A 76 13.23 7.59 -2.98
CA TRP A 76 14.00 8.47 -3.85
C TRP A 76 13.08 9.13 -4.87
N ILE A 77 13.05 10.45 -4.89
CA ILE A 77 12.23 11.22 -5.83
C ILE A 77 13.11 11.68 -6.98
N LYS A 78 12.76 11.31 -8.20
CA LYS A 78 13.41 11.73 -9.44
C LYS A 78 12.54 12.79 -10.13
N ASN A 79 13.15 13.90 -10.52
CA ASN A 79 12.49 14.89 -11.37
C ASN A 79 12.39 14.36 -12.82
N THR A 80 11.17 14.17 -13.31
CA THR A 80 10.87 13.73 -14.68
C THR A 80 10.24 14.84 -15.53
N GLY A 81 10.05 16.03 -14.97
CA GLY A 81 9.64 17.23 -15.68
C GLY A 81 10.71 17.75 -16.65
N ASN A 82 10.36 18.81 -17.37
CA ASN A 82 11.21 19.42 -18.40
C ASN A 82 12.16 20.50 -17.87
N ASP A 83 11.93 21.00 -16.65
CA ASP A 83 12.74 22.04 -15.99
C ASP A 83 13.07 21.64 -14.54
N ALA A 84 13.97 22.38 -13.88
CA ALA A 84 14.24 22.18 -12.46
C ALA A 84 12.95 22.37 -11.64
N GLN A 85 12.66 21.44 -10.72
CA GLN A 85 11.42 21.46 -9.93
C GLN A 85 11.72 21.56 -8.43
N LYS A 86 10.84 22.23 -7.71
CA LYS A 86 10.59 21.99 -6.29
C LYS A 86 9.44 21.01 -6.15
N LEU A 87 9.28 20.45 -4.95
CA LEU A 87 8.21 19.49 -4.69
C LEU A 87 7.17 20.05 -3.73
N VAL A 88 5.92 19.68 -3.97
CA VAL A 88 4.83 19.87 -3.01
C VAL A 88 4.17 18.52 -2.72
N MET A 89 3.72 18.32 -1.48
CA MET A 89 3.04 17.11 -1.04
C MET A 89 1.73 17.44 -0.34
N TRP A 90 0.71 16.65 -0.61
CA TRP A 90 -0.56 16.68 0.13
C TRP A 90 -1.20 15.29 0.17
N THR A 91 -2.24 15.14 0.99
CA THR A 91 -2.96 13.87 1.14
C THR A 91 -4.43 14.02 0.79
N GLU A 92 -5.02 13.01 0.15
CA GLU A 92 -6.44 12.99 -0.24
C GLU A 92 -7.07 11.61 -0.03
N ASN A 93 -8.37 11.51 -0.30
CA ASN A 93 -9.10 10.24 -0.36
C ASN A 93 -8.97 9.37 0.90
N TRP A 94 -8.90 10.00 2.07
CA TRP A 94 -8.86 9.34 3.37
C TRP A 94 -10.09 8.46 3.59
N ASN A 95 -9.84 7.18 3.88
CA ASN A 95 -10.85 6.20 4.23
C ASN A 95 -10.41 5.40 5.46
N PRO A 96 -11.11 5.51 6.60
CA PRO A 96 -12.25 6.39 6.84
C PRO A 96 -11.82 7.86 6.85
N THR A 97 -12.72 8.79 6.47
CA THR A 97 -12.40 10.24 6.46
C THR A 97 -11.96 10.77 7.83
N ALA A 98 -12.46 10.17 8.92
CA ALA A 98 -12.05 10.52 10.28
C ALA A 98 -10.57 10.22 10.58
N ALA A 99 -9.91 9.36 9.81
CA ALA A 99 -8.52 8.98 10.03
C ALA A 99 -7.56 10.17 9.91
N GLN A 100 -7.86 11.13 9.03
CA GLN A 100 -7.07 12.35 8.84
C GLN A 100 -6.96 13.23 10.10
N ASN A 101 -7.85 13.03 11.08
CA ASN A 101 -7.83 13.81 12.33
C ASN A 101 -6.81 13.27 13.35
N GLY A 102 -6.39 12.01 13.21
CA GLY A 102 -5.46 11.35 14.12
C GLY A 102 -4.20 10.79 13.44
N LEU A 103 -4.07 10.99 12.14
CA LEU A 103 -2.92 10.56 11.34
C LEU A 103 -2.33 11.76 10.62
N ALA A 104 -1.01 11.90 10.68
CA ALA A 104 -0.29 12.97 10.00
C ALA A 104 0.88 12.40 9.19
N LEU A 105 0.86 12.59 7.87
CA LEU A 105 1.99 12.28 7.01
C LEU A 105 2.90 13.50 6.86
N SER A 106 4.19 13.29 7.01
CA SER A 106 5.23 14.28 6.78
C SER A 106 6.37 13.68 5.95
N TRP A 107 7.27 14.55 5.50
CA TRP A 107 8.51 14.14 4.84
C TRP A 107 9.66 15.07 5.25
N ASN A 108 10.90 14.69 4.97
CA ASN A 108 12.09 15.48 5.27
C ASN A 108 12.60 16.34 4.09
N TYR A 109 11.81 16.51 3.03
CA TYR A 109 12.18 17.35 1.90
C TYR A 109 12.34 18.81 2.32
N ALA A 110 13.44 19.44 1.92
CA ALA A 110 13.88 20.75 2.39
C ALA A 110 13.77 21.87 1.32
N ASP A 111 12.74 21.82 0.46
CA ASP A 111 12.44 22.83 -0.57
C ASP A 111 13.59 23.13 -1.55
N SER A 112 14.49 22.16 -1.75
CA SER A 112 15.63 22.27 -2.67
C SER A 112 15.21 22.07 -4.12
N TRP A 113 15.81 22.83 -5.03
CA TRP A 113 15.63 22.61 -6.46
C TRP A 113 16.26 21.29 -6.91
N ILE A 114 15.51 20.52 -7.68
CA ILE A 114 15.95 19.25 -8.26
C ILE A 114 16.11 19.46 -9.77
N ALA A 115 17.33 19.36 -10.28
CA ALA A 115 17.58 19.46 -11.71
C ALA A 115 16.85 18.35 -12.49
N VAL A 116 16.60 18.58 -13.78
CA VAL A 116 15.97 17.59 -14.66
C VAL A 116 16.76 16.27 -14.62
N ASN A 117 16.04 15.15 -14.48
CA ASN A 117 16.59 13.80 -14.32
C ASN A 117 17.42 13.54 -13.04
N ALA A 118 17.64 14.54 -12.19
CA ALA A 118 18.27 14.32 -10.90
C ALA A 118 17.29 13.70 -9.92
N SER A 119 17.82 13.01 -8.91
CA SER A 119 17.04 12.44 -7.81
C SER A 119 17.58 12.88 -6.45
N ILE A 120 16.71 12.86 -5.45
CA ILE A 120 17.05 13.12 -4.06
C ILE A 120 16.44 12.03 -3.16
N PRO A 121 17.11 11.65 -2.06
CA PRO A 121 16.50 10.83 -1.03
C PRO A 121 15.51 11.65 -0.21
N VAL A 122 14.39 11.02 0.16
CA VAL A 122 13.41 11.54 1.09
C VAL A 122 12.95 10.45 2.04
N VAL A 123 12.39 10.84 3.18
CA VAL A 123 11.84 9.93 4.18
C VAL A 123 10.42 10.34 4.47
N PHE A 124 9.45 9.52 4.08
CA PHE A 124 8.05 9.70 4.45
C PHE A 124 7.84 9.19 5.87
N THR A 125 7.26 10.01 6.75
CA THR A 125 6.99 9.65 8.14
C THR A 125 5.51 9.84 8.46
N LEU A 126 4.83 8.74 8.79
CA LEU A 126 3.45 8.74 9.26
C LEU A 126 3.43 8.70 10.78
N PHE A 127 2.79 9.69 11.39
CA PHE A 127 2.58 9.79 12.83
C PHE A 127 1.13 9.46 13.18
N VAL A 128 0.94 8.72 14.28
CA VAL A 128 -0.37 8.38 14.85
C VAL A 128 -0.55 9.13 16.17
N ASP A 129 -1.61 9.93 16.27
CA ASP A 129 -1.97 10.61 17.52
C ASP A 129 -2.22 9.60 18.65
N ALA A 130 -1.71 9.88 19.85
CA ALA A 130 -1.86 9.00 21.02
C ALA A 130 -3.32 8.84 21.47
N ASN A 131 -4.19 9.78 21.12
CA ASN A 131 -5.62 9.81 21.46
C ASN A 131 -6.51 9.35 20.30
N ILE A 132 -5.94 8.79 19.22
CA ILE A 132 -6.74 8.27 18.12
C ILE A 132 -7.68 7.16 18.65
N THR A 133 -8.95 7.23 18.25
CA THR A 133 -9.96 6.22 18.61
C THR A 133 -10.81 5.89 17.38
N GLY A 134 -11.32 4.66 17.31
CA GLY A 134 -12.25 4.24 16.25
C GLY A 134 -11.64 4.01 14.87
N VAL A 135 -10.32 4.16 14.69
CA VAL A 135 -9.60 3.86 13.44
C VAL A 135 -8.82 2.56 13.60
N VAL A 136 -9.31 1.49 12.98
CA VAL A 136 -8.69 0.15 13.01
C VAL A 136 -7.90 -0.17 11.74
N SER A 137 -8.22 0.51 10.65
CA SER A 137 -7.56 0.42 9.35
C SER A 137 -7.73 1.74 8.61
N PHE A 138 -6.78 2.11 7.76
CA PHE A 138 -6.87 3.31 6.94
C PHE A 138 -6.24 3.17 5.56
N SER A 139 -6.77 3.92 4.61
CA SER A 139 -6.12 4.18 3.32
C SER A 139 -6.23 5.65 2.95
N PHE A 140 -5.25 6.17 2.23
CA PHE A 140 -5.27 7.51 1.68
C PHE A 140 -4.32 7.62 0.47
N ASP A 141 -4.50 8.67 -0.32
CA ASP A 141 -3.59 9.01 -1.40
C ASP A 141 -2.55 10.02 -0.91
N ILE A 142 -1.31 9.83 -1.35
CA ILE A 142 -0.17 10.71 -1.15
C ILE A 142 0.16 11.33 -2.51
N TRP A 143 -0.17 12.60 -2.67
CA TRP A 143 0.18 13.32 -3.87
C TRP A 143 1.55 13.98 -3.73
N VAL A 144 2.39 13.82 -4.74
CA VAL A 144 3.65 14.55 -4.88
C VAL A 144 3.71 15.16 -6.26
N LYS A 145 3.94 16.48 -6.34
CA LYS A 145 3.98 17.20 -7.61
C LYS A 145 5.23 18.06 -7.72
N GLY A 146 5.85 18.04 -8.89
CA GLY A 146 6.84 19.03 -9.31
C GLY A 146 6.21 20.41 -9.57
N VAL A 147 6.82 21.46 -9.04
CA VAL A 147 6.47 22.86 -9.31
C VAL A 147 7.72 23.65 -9.71
N HIS A 148 7.58 24.49 -10.74
CA HIS A 148 8.61 25.38 -11.27
C HIS A 148 8.37 26.84 -10.87
#